data_AF-A0A916FLV3-F1
#
_entry.id   AF-A0A916FLV3-F1
#
_cell.length_a   1.000
_cell.length_b   1.000
_cell.length_c   1.000
_cell.angle_alpha   90.00
_cell.angle_beta   90.00
_cell.angle_gamma   90.00
#
_symmetry.space_group_name_H-M   'P 1'
#
loop_
_entity.id
_entity.type
_entity.pdbx_description
1 polymer ?
#
loop_
_entity_poly.entity_id
_entity_poly.type
_entity_poly.pdbx_seq_one_letter_code
_entity_poly.pdbx_strand_id
1 'polypeptide(L)'
;MPCRYPDLEYDRLLRSYLRWGFERVYHSLIPYAALDVIARQLAEQAQVLVMQVQDTTPRAPDRRALQQILQGIGLPSDILRHGLQALGWIADERGLAGEADIDGPAWTLPMYDLFERWVGYLVSHWAKSVGGEVRAGYRGQTNVALDWSRRSIDALSSLIPDFVVRRGDQIVIFDSKYKGHFEEFDEQRWFELRDELHAEHRHDVHQVLAYASLYEARTISAALIYPMRLPQWERLARNDQTIISASLTQAGRQLDLKLIGVPIELSASISPDNIVRNWNVA
;
A
#
# COMPACT_ATOMS: atom_id res chain seq x y z
N MET A 1 -5.44 -42.33 -46.26
CA MET A 1 -5.74 -41.20 -45.36
C MET A 1 -4.51 -40.30 -45.32
N PRO A 2 -4.60 -38.99 -45.58
CA PRO A 2 -3.44 -38.13 -45.44
C PRO A 2 -3.21 -37.84 -43.95
N CYS A 3 -2.10 -38.37 -43.41
CA CYS A 3 -1.61 -37.99 -42.09
C CYS A 3 -1.14 -36.52 -42.16
N ARG A 4 -1.84 -35.62 -41.47
CA ARG A 4 -1.34 -34.29 -41.14
C ARG A 4 -0.52 -34.41 -39.86
N TYR A 5 0.80 -34.27 -39.96
CA TYR A 5 1.61 -33.97 -38.79
C TYR A 5 1.33 -32.52 -38.39
N PRO A 6 1.08 -32.21 -37.10
CA PRO A 6 1.14 -30.84 -36.64
C PRO A 6 2.61 -30.44 -36.63
N ASP A 7 3.02 -29.62 -37.60
CA ASP A 7 4.29 -28.91 -37.46
C ASP A 7 4.24 -28.10 -36.15
N LEU A 8 5.26 -28.26 -35.32
CA LEU A 8 5.50 -27.45 -34.13
C LEU A 8 5.94 -26.03 -34.54
N GLU A 9 5.25 -25.44 -35.52
CA GLU A 9 5.43 -24.04 -35.86
C GLU A 9 4.92 -23.17 -34.71
N TYR A 10 5.61 -22.04 -34.49
CA TYR A 10 5.16 -21.06 -33.53
C TYR A 10 3.73 -20.59 -33.86
N ASP A 11 2.91 -20.38 -32.82
CA ASP A 11 1.57 -19.84 -32.97
C ASP A 11 1.63 -18.42 -33.57
N ARG A 12 1.35 -18.34 -34.87
CA ARG A 12 1.38 -17.09 -35.64
C ARG A 12 0.36 -16.07 -35.13
N LEU A 13 -0.77 -16.54 -34.57
CA LEU A 13 -1.80 -15.66 -34.03
C LEU A 13 -1.30 -15.03 -32.73
N LEU A 14 -0.75 -15.83 -31.81
CA LEU A 14 -0.18 -15.30 -30.58
C LEU A 14 0.98 -14.33 -30.85
N ARG A 15 1.88 -14.67 -31.79
CA ARG A 15 2.96 -13.77 -32.22
C ARG A 15 2.43 -12.46 -32.80
N SER A 16 1.34 -12.49 -33.58
CA SER A 16 0.69 -11.28 -34.09
C SER A 16 0.14 -10.37 -32.98
N TYR A 17 -0.38 -10.96 -31.89
CA TYR A 17 -0.87 -10.22 -30.72
C TYR A 17 0.29 -9.63 -29.90
N LEU A 18 1.36 -10.40 -29.71
CA LEU A 18 2.58 -9.93 -29.04
C LEU A 18 3.21 -8.77 -29.80
N ARG A 19 3.33 -8.87 -31.13
CA ARG A 19 3.86 -7.79 -31.96
C ARG A 19 3.05 -6.51 -31.79
N TRP A 20 1.71 -6.60 -31.87
CA TRP A 20 0.84 -5.46 -31.65
C TRP A 20 1.03 -4.82 -30.27
N GLY A 21 1.12 -5.64 -29.21
CA GLY A 21 1.35 -5.17 -27.85
C GLY A 21 2.70 -4.47 -27.69
N PHE A 22 3.79 -5.05 -28.23
CA PHE A 22 5.13 -4.47 -28.15
C PHE A 22 5.24 -3.16 -28.96
N GLU A 23 4.66 -3.09 -30.15
CA GLU A 23 4.62 -1.87 -30.96
C GLU A 23 3.86 -0.76 -30.21
N ARG A 24 2.74 -1.09 -29.55
CA ARG A 24 1.96 -0.12 -28.77
C ARG A 24 2.72 0.41 -27.55
N VAL A 25 3.40 -0.46 -26.81
CA VAL A 25 4.27 -0.07 -25.68
C VAL A 25 5.46 0.77 -26.16
N TYR A 26 6.10 0.39 -27.26
CA TYR A 26 7.20 1.16 -27.83
C TYR A 26 6.75 2.58 -28.20
N HIS A 27 5.63 2.70 -28.93
CA HIS A 27 5.10 3.99 -29.35
C HIS A 27 4.67 4.88 -28.18
N SER A 28 4.19 4.31 -27.06
CA SER A 28 3.83 5.11 -25.89
C SER A 28 5.04 5.62 -25.09
N LEU A 29 6.18 4.93 -25.16
CA LEU A 29 7.39 5.31 -24.42
C LEU A 29 8.28 6.33 -25.14
N ILE A 30 8.24 6.36 -26.47
CA ILE A 30 9.11 7.21 -27.31
C ILE A 30 9.03 8.71 -26.98
N PRO A 31 7.84 9.31 -26.75
CA PRO A 31 7.74 10.73 -26.41
C PRO A 31 8.52 11.13 -25.15
N TYR A 32 8.68 10.21 -24.19
CA TYR A 32 9.31 10.48 -22.89
C TYR A 32 10.78 10.07 -22.83
N ALA A 33 11.26 9.26 -23.77
CA ALA A 33 12.62 8.71 -23.78
C ALA A 33 13.73 9.79 -23.82
N ALA A 34 13.41 11.02 -24.23
CA ALA A 34 14.37 12.14 -24.23
C ALA A 34 14.62 12.71 -22.83
N LEU A 35 13.63 12.64 -21.93
CA LEU A 35 13.66 13.28 -20.60
C LEU A 35 13.78 12.26 -19.46
N ASP A 36 13.31 11.03 -19.67
CA ASP A 36 13.31 9.97 -18.67
C ASP A 36 14.21 8.78 -19.11
N VAL A 37 15.22 8.50 -18.28
CA VAL A 37 16.17 7.39 -18.49
C VAL A 37 15.46 6.04 -18.44
N ILE A 38 14.45 5.88 -17.59
CA ILE A 38 13.67 4.63 -17.47
C ILE A 38 12.84 4.43 -18.73
N ALA A 39 12.11 5.46 -19.19
CA ALA A 39 11.35 5.39 -20.42
C ALA A 39 12.21 5.01 -21.63
N ARG A 40 13.43 5.56 -21.71
CA ARG A 40 14.41 5.20 -22.75
C ARG A 40 14.83 3.73 -22.68
N GLN A 41 15.20 3.24 -21.50
CA GLN A 41 15.59 1.83 -21.32
C GLN A 41 14.45 0.88 -21.68
N LEU A 42 13.22 1.21 -21.28
CA LEU A 42 12.04 0.42 -21.61
C LEU A 42 11.72 0.47 -23.12
N ALA A 43 11.89 1.61 -23.77
CA ALA A 43 11.71 1.74 -25.22
C ALA A 43 12.74 0.90 -26.00
N GLU A 44 14.00 0.89 -25.57
CA GLU A 44 15.05 0.04 -26.16
C GLU A 44 14.71 -1.45 -26.00
N GLN A 45 14.23 -1.87 -24.82
CA GLN A 45 13.77 -3.24 -24.59
C GLN A 45 12.55 -3.60 -25.45
N ALA A 46 11.56 -2.72 -25.53
CA ALA A 46 10.38 -2.92 -26.38
C ALA A 46 10.79 -3.09 -27.86
N GLN A 47 11.74 -2.28 -28.35
CA GLN A 47 12.26 -2.38 -29.70
C GLN A 47 12.94 -3.74 -29.97
N VAL A 48 13.75 -4.24 -29.02
CA VAL A 48 14.35 -5.58 -29.12
C VAL A 48 13.27 -6.65 -29.22
N LEU A 49 12.20 -6.54 -28.42
CA LEU A 49 11.08 -7.49 -28.46
C LEU A 49 10.31 -7.42 -29.78
N VAL A 50 10.08 -6.23 -30.34
CA VAL A 50 9.46 -6.07 -31.68
C VAL A 50 10.29 -6.78 -32.75
N MET A 51 11.62 -6.65 -32.71
CA MET A 51 12.51 -7.33 -33.67
C MET A 51 12.41 -8.86 -33.59
N GLN A 52 12.12 -9.43 -32.42
CA GLN A 52 11.97 -10.88 -32.24
C GLN A 52 10.67 -11.46 -32.85
N VAL A 53 9.68 -10.62 -33.12
CA VAL A 53 8.37 -11.00 -33.69
C VAL A 53 8.04 -10.31 -35.02
N GLN A 54 9.05 -9.73 -35.67
CA GLN A 54 8.93 -8.96 -36.92
C GLN A 54 8.38 -9.75 -38.12
N ASP A 55 8.39 -11.08 -38.04
CA ASP A 55 7.94 -12.03 -39.06
C ASP A 55 6.40 -12.12 -39.17
N THR A 56 5.66 -11.55 -38.21
CA THR A 56 4.19 -11.61 -38.17
C THR A 56 3.59 -10.22 -38.34
N THR A 57 2.40 -10.07 -38.94
CA THR A 57 1.72 -8.77 -39.00
C THR A 57 1.07 -8.44 -37.65
N PRO A 58 1.16 -7.20 -37.13
CA PRO A 58 0.57 -6.84 -35.85
C PRO A 58 -0.96 -6.92 -35.92
N ARG A 59 -1.59 -7.53 -34.91
CA ARG A 59 -3.05 -7.62 -34.79
C ARG A 59 -3.49 -7.33 -33.36
N ALA A 60 -4.48 -6.48 -33.17
CA ALA A 60 -5.08 -6.27 -31.85
C ALA A 60 -5.84 -7.52 -31.41
N PRO A 61 -5.63 -8.04 -30.19
CA PRO A 61 -6.46 -9.10 -29.63
C PRO A 61 -7.79 -8.54 -29.11
N ASP A 62 -8.85 -9.35 -29.19
CA ASP A 62 -10.07 -9.14 -28.41
C ASP A 62 -10.01 -9.99 -27.13
N ARG A 63 -10.62 -9.52 -26.04
CA ARG A 63 -10.66 -10.18 -24.74
C ARG A 63 -11.19 -11.61 -24.81
N ARG A 64 -12.18 -11.84 -25.68
CA ARG A 64 -12.71 -13.20 -25.94
C ARG A 64 -11.66 -14.10 -26.55
N ALA A 65 -10.85 -13.59 -27.47
CA ALA A 65 -9.78 -14.36 -28.12
C ALA A 65 -8.67 -14.73 -27.11
N LEU A 66 -8.27 -13.80 -26.24
CA LEU A 66 -7.28 -14.07 -25.19
C LEU A 66 -7.79 -15.10 -24.16
N GLN A 67 -9.05 -15.02 -23.78
CA GLN A 67 -9.68 -16.02 -22.89
C GLN A 67 -9.76 -17.40 -23.54
N GLN A 68 -10.08 -17.47 -24.84
CA GLN A 68 -10.09 -18.73 -25.58
C GLN A 68 -8.69 -19.37 -25.65
N ILE A 69 -7.64 -18.57 -25.83
CA ILE A 69 -6.25 -19.06 -25.78
C ILE A 69 -5.92 -19.63 -24.39
N LEU A 70 -6.27 -18.90 -23.31
CA LEU A 70 -6.05 -19.37 -21.94
C LEU A 70 -6.82 -20.65 -21.59
N GLN A 71 -8.02 -20.83 -22.13
CA GLN A 71 -8.85 -22.01 -21.90
C GLN A 71 -8.49 -23.19 -22.82
N GLY A 72 -7.99 -22.91 -24.03
CA GLY A 72 -7.61 -23.92 -25.02
C GLY A 72 -6.23 -24.53 -24.76
N ILE A 73 -5.35 -23.81 -24.06
CA ILE A 73 -4.05 -24.31 -23.61
C ILE A 73 -4.28 -25.06 -22.30
N GLY A 74 -4.06 -26.37 -22.28
CA GLY A 74 -4.40 -27.21 -21.12
C GLY A 74 -3.83 -26.71 -19.79
N LEU A 75 -2.50 -26.60 -19.69
CA LEU A 75 -1.79 -26.07 -18.51
C LEU A 75 -0.89 -24.91 -18.95
N PRO A 76 -1.42 -23.67 -19.03
CA PRO A 76 -0.60 -22.53 -19.37
C PRO A 76 0.39 -22.25 -18.24
N SER A 77 1.65 -22.00 -18.58
CA SER A 77 2.63 -21.53 -17.61
C SER A 77 2.21 -20.18 -17.04
N ASP A 78 2.64 -19.86 -15.81
CA ASP A 78 2.32 -18.57 -15.19
C ASP A 78 2.86 -17.39 -16.00
N ILE A 79 3.99 -17.56 -16.68
CA ILE A 79 4.57 -16.57 -17.59
C ILE A 79 3.60 -16.28 -18.75
N LEU A 80 3.04 -17.32 -19.37
CA LEU A 80 2.09 -17.14 -20.47
C LEU A 80 0.79 -16.51 -19.96
N ARG A 81 0.31 -16.91 -18.78
CA ARG A 81 -0.87 -16.32 -18.14
C ARG A 81 -0.70 -14.83 -17.89
N HIS A 82 0.42 -14.43 -17.28
CA HIS A 82 0.72 -13.03 -17.03
C HIS A 82 0.93 -12.24 -18.33
N GLY A 83 1.58 -12.83 -19.33
CA GLY A 83 1.77 -12.20 -20.65
C GLY A 83 0.44 -11.95 -21.37
N LEU A 84 -0.47 -12.92 -21.40
CA LEU A 84 -1.79 -12.77 -22.01
C LEU A 84 -2.66 -11.79 -21.21
N GLN A 85 -2.53 -11.76 -19.89
CA GLN A 85 -3.21 -10.79 -19.03
C GLN A 85 -2.72 -9.36 -19.31
N ALA A 86 -1.40 -9.16 -19.44
CA ALA A 86 -0.81 -7.88 -19.80
C ALA A 86 -1.24 -7.43 -21.21
N LEU A 87 -1.29 -8.34 -22.18
CA LEU A 87 -1.86 -8.05 -23.51
C LEU A 87 -3.34 -7.64 -23.43
N GLY A 88 -4.11 -8.30 -22.56
CA GLY A 88 -5.51 -7.93 -22.30
C GLY A 88 -5.64 -6.53 -21.71
N TRP A 89 -4.71 -6.13 -20.84
CA TRP A 89 -4.66 -4.76 -20.31
C TRP A 89 -4.34 -3.73 -21.39
N ILE A 90 -3.38 -4.00 -22.28
CA ILE A 90 -3.04 -3.11 -23.39
C ILE A 90 -4.21 -3.00 -24.38
N ALA A 91 -4.89 -4.11 -24.68
CA ALA A 91 -6.04 -4.17 -25.59
C ALA A 91 -7.28 -3.47 -25.04
N ASP A 92 -7.54 -3.60 -23.74
CA ASP A 92 -8.63 -2.91 -23.06
C ASP A 92 -8.30 -1.43 -22.76
N GLU A 93 -7.13 -0.94 -23.19
CA GLU A 93 -6.59 0.39 -22.84
C GLU A 93 -6.56 0.64 -21.33
N ARG A 94 -6.42 -0.44 -20.55
CA ARG A 94 -6.27 -0.42 -19.10
C ARG A 94 -4.77 -0.47 -18.77
N GLY A 95 -4.03 0.60 -19.07
CA GLY A 95 -2.58 0.58 -18.98
C GLY A 95 -1.93 1.61 -19.89
N LEU A 96 -0.68 2.00 -19.57
CA LEU A 96 0.26 3.02 -20.11
C LEU A 96 0.35 3.23 -21.66
N ALA A 97 -0.67 2.94 -22.45
CA ALA A 97 -0.70 2.99 -23.90
C ALA A 97 -2.11 3.29 -24.47
N GLY A 98 -2.95 4.04 -23.74
CA GLY A 98 -4.13 4.72 -24.30
C GLY A 98 -3.73 6.01 -25.03
N GLU A 99 -4.64 6.56 -25.87
CA GLU A 99 -4.42 7.84 -26.58
C GLU A 99 -4.47 9.08 -25.65
N ALA A 100 -4.77 8.90 -24.37
CA ALA A 100 -4.74 9.94 -23.34
C ALA A 100 -3.62 9.66 -22.32
N ASP A 101 -2.80 10.69 -22.06
CA ASP A 101 -1.56 10.74 -21.26
C ASP A 101 -1.63 10.22 -19.79
N ILE A 102 -2.75 9.66 -19.33
CA ILE A 102 -2.95 9.23 -17.93
C ILE A 102 -3.71 7.92 -17.71
N ASP A 103 -4.18 7.23 -18.76
CA ASP A 103 -4.98 6.01 -18.59
C ASP A 103 -4.12 4.74 -18.52
N GLY A 104 -3.31 4.64 -17.45
CA GLY A 104 -3.24 3.36 -16.74
C GLY A 104 -4.64 3.02 -16.17
N PRO A 105 -4.89 1.86 -15.53
CA PRO A 105 -5.90 1.93 -14.48
C PRO A 105 -5.40 3.04 -13.55
N ALA A 106 -6.02 4.22 -13.58
CA ALA A 106 -5.80 5.25 -12.60
C ALA A 106 -6.33 4.67 -11.29
N TRP A 107 -5.54 3.81 -10.66
CA TRP A 107 -5.83 3.35 -9.32
C TRP A 107 -5.38 4.50 -8.44
N THR A 108 -6.32 5.36 -8.13
CA THR A 108 -6.15 6.36 -7.08
C THR A 108 -6.39 5.63 -5.77
N LEU A 109 -5.32 5.27 -5.05
CA LEU A 109 -5.43 4.89 -3.65
C LEU A 109 -5.19 6.16 -2.83
N PRO A 110 -6.18 6.64 -2.05
CA PRO A 110 -5.93 7.76 -1.16
C PRO A 110 -4.73 7.47 -0.25
N MET A 111 -3.86 8.46 -0.07
CA MET A 111 -2.62 8.26 0.69
C MET A 111 -2.86 7.84 2.14
N TYR A 112 -3.98 8.28 2.74
CA TYR A 112 -4.38 7.82 4.06
C TYR A 112 -4.70 6.31 4.07
N ASP A 113 -5.38 5.77 3.05
CA ASP A 113 -5.66 4.34 2.94
C ASP A 113 -4.38 3.53 2.71
N LEU A 114 -3.47 4.05 1.88
CA LEU A 114 -2.16 3.43 1.66
C LEU A 114 -1.37 3.36 2.96
N PHE A 115 -1.34 4.48 3.69
CA PHE A 115 -0.60 4.60 4.94
C PHE A 115 -1.19 3.72 6.04
N GLU A 116 -2.52 3.67 6.20
CA GLU A 116 -3.18 2.76 7.14
C GLU A 116 -2.82 1.31 6.82
N ARG A 117 -2.82 0.90 5.54
CA ARG A 117 -2.43 -0.46 5.14
C ARG A 117 -0.97 -0.77 5.42
N TRP A 118 -0.07 0.20 5.20
CA TRP A 118 1.34 0.08 5.53
C TRP A 118 1.55 -0.09 7.04
N VAL A 119 0.91 0.76 7.84
CA VAL A 119 0.90 0.64 9.30
C VAL A 119 0.32 -0.71 9.74
N GLY A 120 -0.77 -1.15 9.13
CA GLY A 120 -1.37 -2.45 9.42
C GLY A 120 -0.44 -3.63 9.15
N TYR A 121 0.38 -3.54 8.10
CA TYR A 121 1.45 -4.50 7.84
C TYR A 121 2.51 -4.49 8.95
N LEU A 122 3.00 -3.31 9.36
CA LEU A 122 3.97 -3.16 10.44
C LEU A 122 3.42 -3.68 11.79
N VAL A 123 2.19 -3.31 12.13
CA VAL A 123 1.49 -3.77 13.35
C VAL A 123 1.32 -5.29 13.32
N SER A 124 0.93 -5.87 12.19
CA SER A 124 0.78 -7.33 12.05
C SER A 124 2.13 -8.05 12.18
N HIS A 125 3.19 -7.46 11.64
CA HIS A 125 4.54 -8.00 11.74
C HIS A 125 5.06 -7.96 13.18
N TRP A 126 4.94 -6.80 13.84
CA TRP A 126 5.27 -6.62 15.26
C TRP A 126 4.44 -7.53 16.18
N ALA A 127 3.12 -7.62 15.98
CA ALA A 127 2.25 -8.43 16.80
C ALA A 127 2.64 -9.92 16.76
N LYS A 128 3.04 -10.42 15.58
CA LYS A 128 3.55 -11.80 15.44
C LYS A 128 4.83 -12.02 16.26
N SER A 129 5.73 -11.05 16.31
CA SER A 129 6.98 -11.20 17.07
C SER A 129 6.76 -11.18 18.58
N VAL A 130 5.72 -10.48 19.06
CA VAL A 130 5.35 -10.45 20.49
C VAL A 130 4.28 -11.48 20.90
N GLY A 131 3.71 -12.21 19.95
CA GLY A 131 2.63 -13.18 20.18
C GLY A 131 1.26 -12.56 20.48
N GLY A 132 0.97 -11.38 19.91
CA GLY A 132 -0.31 -10.68 20.05
C GLY A 132 -1.32 -11.02 18.95
N GLU A 133 -2.60 -10.91 19.28
CA GLU A 133 -3.72 -11.01 18.33
C GLU A 133 -4.06 -9.62 17.78
N VAL A 134 -4.10 -9.45 16.46
CA VAL A 134 -4.42 -8.18 15.80
C VAL A 134 -5.86 -8.16 15.32
N ARG A 135 -6.58 -7.09 15.64
CA ARG A 135 -7.90 -6.74 15.11
C ARG A 135 -7.81 -5.43 14.35
N ALA A 136 -8.49 -5.34 13.21
CA ALA A 136 -8.44 -4.16 12.35
C ALA A 136 -9.83 -3.54 12.09
N GLY A 137 -9.87 -2.22 12.05
CA GLY A 137 -11.07 -1.40 11.81
C GLY A 137 -11.66 -1.61 10.43
N TYR A 138 -10.83 -1.63 9.36
CA TYR A 138 -11.29 -1.88 8.00
C TYR A 138 -11.92 -3.28 7.80
N ARG A 139 -11.70 -4.21 8.73
CA ARG A 139 -12.34 -5.54 8.76
C ARG A 139 -13.60 -5.58 9.64
N GLY A 140 -13.99 -4.46 10.24
CA GLY A 140 -15.10 -4.34 11.17
C GLY A 140 -14.85 -5.00 12.54
N GLN A 141 -13.61 -5.34 12.88
CA GLN A 141 -13.28 -6.14 14.08
C GLN A 141 -13.12 -5.31 15.36
N THR A 142 -12.98 -3.99 15.23
CA THR A 142 -12.76 -3.05 16.34
C THR A 142 -13.94 -2.07 16.51
N ASN A 143 -15.02 -2.25 15.76
CA ASN A 143 -16.18 -1.37 15.80
C ASN A 143 -16.92 -1.46 17.13
N VAL A 144 -17.00 -0.33 17.84
CA VAL A 144 -17.84 -0.17 19.03
C VAL A 144 -18.94 0.84 18.72
N ALA A 145 -20.18 0.37 18.66
CA ALA A 145 -21.35 1.21 18.38
C ALA A 145 -21.65 2.15 19.57
N LEU A 146 -22.02 3.38 19.26
CA LEU A 146 -22.49 4.36 20.24
C LEU A 146 -24.02 4.35 20.29
N ASP A 147 -24.58 4.08 21.46
CA ASP A 147 -26.02 4.03 21.68
C ASP A 147 -26.55 5.41 22.08
N TRP A 148 -26.98 6.18 21.08
CA TRP A 148 -27.57 7.50 21.30
C TRP A 148 -29.02 7.37 21.75
N SER A 149 -29.35 8.02 22.89
CA SER A 149 -30.73 8.12 23.40
C SER A 149 -31.71 8.76 22.42
N ARG A 150 -31.21 9.54 21.45
CA ARG A 150 -31.96 10.04 20.29
C ARG A 150 -31.11 9.86 19.03
N ARG A 151 -31.66 9.20 18.01
CA ARG A 151 -31.00 9.05 16.71
C ARG A 151 -31.06 10.39 15.97
N SER A 152 -29.93 11.08 15.90
CA SER A 152 -29.70 12.16 14.94
C SER A 152 -28.88 11.62 13.77
N ILE A 153 -29.19 12.05 12.55
CA ILE A 153 -28.50 11.59 11.32
C ILE A 153 -27.02 12.02 11.34
N ASP A 154 -26.69 13.09 12.05
CA ASP A 154 -25.35 13.69 12.07
C ASP A 154 -24.51 13.30 13.30
N ALA A 155 -25.00 12.42 14.18
CA ALA A 155 -24.28 12.00 15.37
C ALA A 155 -23.29 10.86 15.06
N LEU A 156 -22.11 10.89 15.71
CA LEU A 156 -21.08 9.86 15.58
C LEU A 156 -21.64 8.47 15.96
N SER A 157 -21.80 7.56 15.00
CA SER A 157 -22.48 6.28 15.23
C SER A 157 -21.64 5.20 15.92
N SER A 158 -20.32 5.30 15.81
CA SER A 158 -19.39 4.30 16.34
C SER A 158 -17.99 4.87 16.55
N LEU A 159 -17.24 4.26 17.45
CA LEU A 159 -15.80 4.45 17.59
C LEU A 159 -15.08 3.24 16.97
N ILE A 160 -14.18 3.50 16.03
CA ILE A 160 -13.49 2.46 15.26
C ILE A 160 -11.99 2.77 15.29
N PRO A 161 -11.22 2.15 16.19
CA PRO A 161 -9.77 2.19 16.13
C PRO A 161 -9.24 1.45 14.90
N ASP A 162 -8.20 1.98 14.24
CA ASP A 162 -7.60 1.35 13.05
C ASP A 162 -7.08 -0.05 13.36
N PHE A 163 -6.30 -0.19 14.44
CA PHE A 163 -5.79 -1.48 14.89
C PHE A 163 -5.80 -1.61 16.41
N VAL A 164 -6.14 -2.82 16.88
CA VAL A 164 -6.05 -3.19 18.29
C VAL A 164 -5.31 -4.50 18.39
N VAL A 165 -4.23 -4.49 19.16
CA VAL A 165 -3.41 -5.67 19.45
C VAL A 165 -3.62 -6.06 20.91
N ARG A 166 -4.05 -7.31 21.12
CA ARG A 166 -4.21 -7.87 22.46
C ARG A 166 -3.13 -8.89 22.75
N ARG A 167 -2.50 -8.78 23.91
CA ARG A 167 -1.50 -9.73 24.41
C ARG A 167 -1.73 -9.96 25.90
N GLY A 168 -2.39 -11.05 26.26
CA GLY A 168 -2.78 -11.32 27.64
C GLY A 168 -3.67 -10.21 28.21
N ASP A 169 -3.17 -9.52 29.25
CA ASP A 169 -3.82 -8.39 29.94
C ASP A 169 -3.26 -7.02 29.52
N GLN A 170 -2.62 -6.98 28.35
CA GLN A 170 -2.14 -5.76 27.70
C GLN A 170 -2.91 -5.52 26.41
N ILE A 171 -3.29 -4.27 26.18
CA ILE A 171 -3.95 -3.84 24.96
C ILE A 171 -3.18 -2.66 24.38
N VAL A 172 -2.84 -2.77 23.10
CA VAL A 172 -2.21 -1.69 22.34
C VAL A 172 -3.13 -1.28 21.21
N ILE A 173 -3.46 0.00 21.17
CA ILE A 173 -4.33 0.59 20.17
C ILE A 173 -3.43 1.42 19.26
N PHE A 174 -3.52 1.18 17.96
CA PHE A 174 -2.82 1.98 16.96
C PHE A 174 -3.84 2.73 16.12
N ASP A 175 -3.58 4.00 15.92
CA ASP A 175 -4.31 4.88 15.02
C ASP A 175 -3.30 5.59 14.13
N SER A 176 -3.54 5.51 12.82
CA SER A 176 -2.63 6.00 11.79
C SER A 176 -3.17 7.28 11.20
N LYS A 177 -2.32 8.31 11.12
CA LYS A 177 -2.71 9.61 10.59
C LYS A 177 -1.74 10.02 9.49
N TYR A 178 -2.21 9.92 8.25
CA TYR A 178 -1.50 10.51 7.11
C TYR A 178 -1.82 11.99 7.03
N LYS A 179 -0.82 12.84 7.28
CA LYS A 179 -0.92 14.29 7.15
C LYS A 179 0.26 14.75 6.29
N GLY A 180 0.01 15.12 5.04
CA GLY A 180 1.07 15.40 4.05
C GLY A 180 2.10 16.44 4.50
N HIS A 181 1.71 17.41 5.33
CA HIS A 181 2.62 18.39 5.91
C HIS A 181 3.64 17.79 6.90
N PHE A 182 3.36 16.64 7.52
CA PHE A 182 4.29 15.97 8.44
C PHE A 182 5.53 15.40 7.76
N GLU A 183 5.47 15.14 6.45
CA GLU A 183 6.65 14.75 5.67
C GLU A 183 7.66 15.91 5.51
N GLU A 184 7.24 17.17 5.67
CA GLU A 184 8.07 18.35 5.42
C GLU A 184 8.74 18.93 6.67
N PHE A 185 8.41 18.45 7.87
CA PHE A 185 8.91 19.05 9.10
C PHE A 185 10.30 18.53 9.50
N ASP A 186 11.24 19.46 9.66
CA ASP A 186 12.52 19.22 10.33
C ASP A 186 12.36 19.33 11.86
N GLU A 187 13.33 18.82 12.63
CA GLU A 187 13.30 18.73 14.11
C GLU A 187 12.92 20.04 14.82
N GLN A 188 13.36 21.20 14.30
CA GLN A 188 13.03 22.51 14.87
C GLN A 188 11.57 22.93 14.63
N ARG A 189 10.91 22.42 13.58
CA ARG A 189 9.55 22.83 13.19
C ARG A 189 8.44 21.99 13.81
N TRP A 190 8.74 20.80 14.31
CA TRP A 190 7.80 20.01 15.14
C TRP A 190 7.35 20.80 16.38
N PHE A 191 8.20 21.67 16.92
CA PHE A 191 7.90 22.51 18.08
C PHE A 191 7.28 23.89 17.72
N GLU A 192 7.44 24.36 16.47
CA GLU A 192 7.15 25.75 16.08
C GLU A 192 5.81 25.95 15.32
N LEU A 193 5.20 24.92 14.72
CA LEU A 193 3.89 25.04 14.05
C LEU A 193 2.69 24.90 15.01
N ARG A 194 2.58 25.88 15.91
CA ARG A 194 2.00 25.67 17.25
C ARG A 194 0.48 25.78 17.43
N ASP A 195 -0.30 26.24 16.45
CA ASP A 195 -1.72 26.56 16.73
C ASP A 195 -2.72 25.70 15.93
N GLU A 196 -2.65 25.64 14.59
CA GLU A 196 -3.55 24.81 13.76
C GLU A 196 -3.17 23.32 13.81
N LEU A 197 -1.87 23.00 13.67
CA LEU A 197 -1.36 21.64 13.81
C LEU A 197 -1.58 21.08 15.22
N HIS A 198 -1.56 21.94 16.24
CA HIS A 198 -1.91 21.53 17.60
C HIS A 198 -3.39 21.24 17.76
N ALA A 199 -4.29 21.94 17.07
CA ALA A 199 -5.72 21.65 17.15
C ALA A 199 -6.04 20.27 16.59
N GLU A 200 -5.47 19.93 15.44
CA GLU A 200 -5.62 18.60 14.85
C GLU A 200 -4.89 17.53 15.65
N HIS A 201 -3.67 17.79 16.13
CA HIS A 201 -2.95 16.84 16.98
C HIS A 201 -3.70 16.59 18.29
N ARG A 202 -4.26 17.63 18.92
CA ARG A 202 -5.15 17.47 20.09
C ARG A 202 -6.36 16.62 19.76
N HIS A 203 -6.93 16.77 18.57
CA HIS A 203 -8.05 15.93 18.14
C HIS A 203 -7.64 14.47 18.01
N ASP A 204 -6.51 14.18 17.34
CA ASP A 204 -5.97 12.82 17.21
C ASP A 204 -5.71 12.20 18.60
N VAL A 205 -5.10 12.97 19.51
CA VAL A 205 -4.84 12.52 20.88
C VAL A 205 -6.14 12.24 21.61
N HIS A 206 -7.12 13.15 21.59
CA HIS A 206 -8.41 12.90 22.24
C HIS A 206 -9.14 11.69 21.64
N GLN A 207 -9.05 11.48 20.33
CA GLN A 207 -9.64 10.34 19.65
C GLN A 207 -9.01 9.02 20.13
N VAL A 208 -7.69 8.91 20.15
CA VAL A 208 -7.03 7.68 20.59
C VAL A 208 -7.22 7.42 22.09
N LEU A 209 -7.32 8.47 22.91
CA LEU A 209 -7.68 8.36 24.32
C LEU A 209 -9.12 7.86 24.51
N ALA A 210 -10.06 8.32 23.67
CA ALA A 210 -11.43 7.80 23.66
C ALA A 210 -11.43 6.30 23.28
N TYR A 211 -10.64 5.89 22.29
CA TYR A 211 -10.48 4.46 21.95
C TYR A 211 -9.92 3.66 23.12
N ALA A 212 -8.91 4.17 23.82
CA ALA A 212 -8.37 3.52 25.00
C ALA A 212 -9.43 3.26 26.06
N SER A 213 -10.37 4.20 26.27
CA SER A 213 -11.44 4.06 27.25
C SER A 213 -12.40 2.88 26.98
N LEU A 214 -12.48 2.40 25.73
CA LEU A 214 -13.36 1.29 25.31
C LEU A 214 -12.92 -0.07 25.82
N TYR A 215 -11.66 -0.19 26.26
CA TYR A 215 -11.06 -1.45 26.66
C TYR A 215 -10.75 -1.46 28.15
N GLU A 216 -10.88 -2.64 28.76
CA GLU A 216 -10.48 -2.91 30.14
C GLU A 216 -9.28 -3.86 30.14
N ALA A 217 -8.14 -3.37 30.64
CA ALA A 217 -6.89 -4.10 30.75
C ALA A 217 -6.00 -3.39 31.78
N ARG A 218 -5.08 -4.13 32.42
CA ARG A 218 -4.16 -3.57 33.43
C ARG A 218 -3.21 -2.52 32.85
N THR A 219 -2.73 -2.76 31.62
CA THR A 219 -1.86 -1.84 30.89
C THR A 219 -2.44 -1.60 29.51
N ILE A 220 -2.66 -0.34 29.18
CA ILE A 220 -3.14 0.06 27.86
C ILE A 220 -2.17 1.04 27.26
N SER A 221 -1.85 0.84 25.99
CA SER A 221 -1.05 1.80 25.25
C SER A 221 -1.79 2.28 24.02
N ALA A 222 -1.81 3.59 23.84
CA ALA A 222 -2.38 4.24 22.67
C ALA A 222 -1.21 4.77 21.82
N ALA A 223 -1.14 4.38 20.56
CA ALA A 223 -0.07 4.75 19.65
C ALA A 223 -0.65 5.50 18.44
N LEU A 224 -0.21 6.75 18.27
CA LEU A 224 -0.44 7.53 17.06
C LEU A 224 0.75 7.34 16.13
N ILE A 225 0.49 6.91 14.90
CA ILE A 225 1.52 6.67 13.90
C ILE A 225 1.45 7.74 12.81
N TYR A 226 2.58 8.40 12.55
CA TYR A 226 2.72 9.44 11.53
C TYR A 226 3.78 9.09 10.49
N PRO A 227 3.57 9.45 9.21
CA PRO A 227 4.55 9.24 8.15
C PRO A 227 5.77 10.15 8.36
N MET A 228 6.95 9.65 8.01
CA MET A 228 8.21 10.40 8.02
C MET A 228 9.00 10.13 6.74
N ARG A 229 9.85 11.08 6.34
CA ARG A 229 10.82 10.84 5.27
C ARG A 229 11.91 9.89 5.75
N LEU A 230 12.36 9.02 4.85
CA LEU A 230 13.36 8.00 5.15
C LEU A 230 14.64 8.57 5.81
N PRO A 231 15.26 9.65 5.30
CA PRO A 231 16.50 10.17 5.90
C PRO A 231 16.29 10.72 7.32
N GLN A 232 15.12 11.29 7.61
CA GLN A 232 14.78 11.79 8.94
C GLN A 232 14.53 10.63 9.90
N TRP A 233 13.79 9.62 9.46
CA TRP A 233 13.57 8.41 10.23
C TRP A 233 14.89 7.71 10.57
N GLU A 234 15.80 7.56 9.60
CA GLU A 234 17.14 6.99 9.81
C GLU A 234 17.99 7.78 10.82
N ARG A 235 17.86 9.11 10.84
CA ARG A 235 18.53 9.98 11.81
C ARG A 235 17.99 9.72 13.22
N LEU A 236 16.67 9.70 13.39
CA LEU A 236 16.04 9.44 14.69
C LEU A 236 16.25 8.00 15.16
N ALA A 237 16.22 7.03 14.25
CA ALA A 237 16.40 5.61 14.55
C ALA A 237 17.81 5.32 15.09
N ARG A 238 18.83 6.06 14.63
CA ARG A 238 20.20 5.96 15.16
C ARG A 238 20.32 6.35 16.63
N ASN A 239 19.40 7.17 17.12
CA ASN A 239 19.39 7.68 18.50
C ASN A 239 18.25 7.08 19.34
N ASP A 240 17.51 6.08 18.83
CA ASP A 240 16.30 5.53 19.45
C ASP A 240 15.19 6.57 19.73
N GLN A 241 15.11 7.61 18.89
CA GLN A 241 14.20 8.76 19.04
C GLN A 241 12.99 8.71 18.08
N THR A 242 12.68 7.55 17.50
CA THR A 242 11.53 7.39 16.59
C THR A 242 10.19 7.32 17.33
N ILE A 243 10.23 7.25 18.66
CA ILE A 243 9.07 7.15 19.53
C ILE A 243 9.17 8.20 20.63
N ILE A 244 8.08 8.94 20.82
CA ILE A 244 7.88 9.84 21.96
C ILE A 244 6.77 9.24 22.81
N SER A 245 6.99 9.08 24.11
CA SER A 245 6.00 8.48 25.02
C SER A 245 5.61 9.43 26.15
N ALA A 246 4.34 9.38 26.54
CA ALA A 246 3.80 10.01 27.73
C ALA A 246 2.98 8.99 28.51
N SER A 247 3.18 8.90 29.83
CA SER A 247 2.42 8.00 30.69
C SER A 247 1.39 8.77 31.50
N LEU A 248 0.16 8.27 31.52
CA LEU A 248 -0.95 8.77 32.31
C LEU A 248 -1.39 7.66 33.27
N THR A 249 -1.21 7.89 34.56
CA THR A 249 -1.65 6.97 35.60
C THR A 249 -2.81 7.59 36.36
N GLN A 250 -4.01 7.03 36.23
CA GLN A 250 -5.19 7.51 36.94
C GLN A 250 -6.05 6.34 37.43
N ALA A 251 -6.52 6.41 38.67
CA ALA A 251 -7.41 5.42 39.29
C ALA A 251 -6.94 3.95 39.19
N GLY A 252 -5.63 3.69 39.30
CA GLY A 252 -5.06 2.34 39.28
C GLY A 252 -4.86 1.75 37.88
N ARG A 253 -5.16 2.51 36.81
CA ARG A 253 -4.94 2.14 35.42
C ARG A 253 -3.74 2.92 34.86
N GLN A 254 -2.84 2.20 34.19
CA GLN A 254 -1.72 2.79 33.47
C GLN A 254 -2.06 2.88 31.99
N LEU A 255 -2.02 4.11 31.46
CA LEU A 255 -2.19 4.40 30.05
C LEU A 255 -0.90 5.03 29.49
N ASP A 256 -0.29 4.41 28.49
CA ASP A 256 0.87 4.97 27.80
C ASP A 256 0.47 5.50 26.42
N LEU A 257 0.58 6.81 26.22
CA LEU A 257 0.44 7.43 24.91
C LEU A 257 1.79 7.44 24.20
N LYS A 258 1.82 7.02 22.94
CA LYS A 258 3.02 6.98 22.11
C LYS A 258 2.77 7.69 20.79
N LEU A 259 3.71 8.53 20.38
CA LEU A 259 3.80 9.10 19.05
C LEU A 259 4.93 8.38 18.32
N ILE A 260 4.62 7.74 17.20
CA ILE A 260 5.56 6.89 16.48
C ILE A 260 5.72 7.44 15.06
N GLY A 261 6.97 7.73 14.68
CA GLY A 261 7.33 8.06 13.32
C GLY A 261 7.71 6.81 12.53
N VAL A 262 7.12 6.62 11.34
CA VAL A 262 7.45 5.50 10.44
C VAL A 262 7.80 6.00 9.04
N PRO A 263 8.81 5.40 8.38
CA PRO A 263 9.11 5.76 7.02
C PRO A 263 8.05 5.17 6.08
N ILE A 264 7.62 5.95 5.09
CA ILE A 264 6.74 5.46 4.02
C ILE A 264 7.54 4.76 2.91
N GLU A 265 8.79 5.18 2.72
CA GLU A 265 9.74 4.60 1.78
C GLU A 265 10.65 3.60 2.50
N LEU A 266 10.95 2.48 1.84
CA LEU A 266 11.93 1.51 2.32
C LEU A 266 13.17 1.55 1.42
N SER A 267 14.35 1.55 2.02
CA SER A 267 15.61 1.24 1.32
C SER A 267 15.95 -0.24 1.47
N ALA A 268 16.83 -0.76 0.61
CA ALA A 268 17.29 -2.15 0.68
C ALA A 268 17.92 -2.53 2.04
N SER A 269 18.36 -1.54 2.82
CA SER A 269 18.96 -1.71 4.15
C SER A 269 17.97 -1.64 5.31
N ILE A 270 16.72 -1.22 5.08
CA ILE A 270 15.72 -1.07 6.14
C ILE A 270 14.67 -2.16 6.00
N SER A 271 14.66 -3.07 6.96
CA SER A 271 13.62 -4.08 7.08
C SER A 271 12.48 -3.62 8.01
N PRO A 272 11.29 -4.21 7.91
CA PRO A 272 10.21 -3.99 8.87
C PRO A 272 10.63 -4.27 10.32
N ASP A 273 11.55 -5.21 10.55
CA ASP A 273 12.10 -5.49 11.88
C ASP A 273 12.83 -4.28 12.46
N ASN A 274 13.61 -3.56 11.63
CA ASN A 274 14.29 -2.34 12.06
C ASN A 274 13.30 -1.26 12.51
N ILE A 275 12.15 -1.17 11.84
CA ILE A 275 11.13 -0.15 12.12
C ILE A 275 10.43 -0.43 13.45
N VAL A 276 10.03 -1.69 13.66
CA VAL A 276 9.23 -2.07 14.84
C VAL A 276 10.06 -2.49 16.05
N ARG A 277 11.39 -2.61 15.91
CA ARG A 277 12.30 -3.05 16.98
C ARG A 277 12.08 -2.32 18.31
N ASN A 278 11.87 -1.02 18.23
CA ASN A 278 11.76 -0.15 19.41
C ASN A 278 10.31 0.06 19.85
N TRP A 279 9.33 -0.56 19.17
CA TRP A 279 7.92 -0.54 19.59
C TRP A 279 7.71 -1.45 20.80
N ASN A 280 8.63 -1.48 21.76
CA ASN A 280 8.41 -2.11 23.05
C ASN A 280 7.30 -1.35 23.77
N VAL A 281 6.08 -1.76 23.46
CA VAL A 281 4.86 -1.40 24.15
C VAL A 281 4.69 -2.42 25.27
N ALA A 282 5.59 -2.30 26.25
CA ALA A 282 5.61 -3.07 27.49
C ALA A 282 5.55 -2.09 28.66
#